data_AF-A0A402BAR4-F1
#
_entry.id   AF-A0A402BAR4-F1
#
_cell.length_a   1.000
_cell.length_b   1.000
_cell.length_c   1.000
_cell.angle_alpha   90.00
_cell.angle_beta   90.00
_cell.angle_gamma   90.00
#
_symmetry.space_group_name_H-M   'P 1'
#
loop_
_entity.id
_entity.type
_entity.pdbx_description
1 polymer ?
#
loop_
_entity_poly.entity_id
_entity_poly.type
_entity_poly.pdbx_seq_one_letter_code
_entity_poly.pdbx_strand_id
1 'polypeptide(L)'
;MQTESYPPNTGPMAQLSAEDKKKRLDAMVKIWQSDTEKRCQPERLPTFITSTGLDEYRYSIWLRFPEWERSAVVGQVITLQRSPQGQQVPVLFSQWRHDPLLQKMPDWKQRLPAETVFNISVRLTPAGLGEGSKWAIVMPRDLVSRYKPGWPTQQEWVQWTQSFDWLAVGIGFVHALLNAL
;
A
#
# COMPACT_ATOMS: atom_id res chain seq x y z
N MET A 1 -7.60 -20.72 -23.26
CA MET A 1 -7.29 -19.72 -22.21
C MET A 1 -5.88 -19.97 -21.75
N GLN A 2 -4.93 -19.09 -22.09
CA GLN A 2 -3.58 -19.18 -21.51
C GLN A 2 -3.74 -18.89 -20.01
N THR A 3 -3.42 -19.88 -19.18
CA THR A 3 -3.16 -19.65 -17.76
C THR A 3 -1.97 -18.72 -17.69
N GLU A 4 -2.22 -17.43 -17.41
CA GLU A 4 -1.15 -16.48 -17.08
C GLU A 4 -0.36 -17.07 -15.91
N SER A 5 0.81 -17.64 -16.25
CA SER A 5 1.73 -18.18 -15.28
C SER A 5 2.17 -17.05 -14.37
N TYR A 6 2.10 -17.30 -13.07
CA TYR A 6 2.64 -16.42 -12.06
C TYR A 6 4.10 -16.05 -12.42
N PRO A 7 4.47 -14.76 -12.49
CA PRO A 7 5.85 -14.39 -12.78
C PRO A 7 6.75 -14.89 -11.62
N PRO A 8 7.88 -15.54 -11.92
CA PRO A 8 8.74 -16.11 -10.88
C PRO A 8 9.25 -15.03 -9.92
N ASN A 9 9.50 -15.38 -8.66
CA ASN A 9 10.19 -14.47 -7.75
C ASN A 9 11.55 -14.09 -8.36
N THR A 10 11.82 -12.80 -8.43
CA THR A 10 13.05 -12.25 -9.04
C THR A 10 13.96 -11.66 -7.97
N GLY A 11 15.20 -11.35 -8.36
CA GLY A 11 16.15 -10.64 -7.50
C GLY A 11 16.88 -11.54 -6.50
N PRO A 12 17.94 -11.00 -5.86
CA PRO A 12 18.85 -11.77 -5.01
C PRO A 12 18.16 -12.32 -3.76
N MET A 13 17.06 -11.71 -3.32
CA MET A 13 16.30 -12.17 -2.15
C MET A 13 15.32 -13.30 -2.46
N ALA A 14 15.03 -13.60 -3.74
CA ALA A 14 14.12 -14.68 -4.11
C ALA A 14 14.63 -16.07 -3.69
N GLN A 15 15.95 -16.23 -3.61
CA GLN A 15 16.64 -17.49 -3.28
C GLN A 15 16.84 -17.69 -1.77
N LEU A 16 16.40 -16.75 -0.94
CA LEU A 16 16.49 -16.89 0.52
C LEU A 16 15.60 -18.03 1.04
N SER A 17 15.97 -18.56 2.20
CA SER A 17 15.13 -19.51 2.92
C SER A 17 13.77 -18.89 3.29
N ALA A 18 12.74 -19.73 3.48
CA ALA A 18 11.44 -19.26 3.93
C ALA A 18 11.51 -18.53 5.29
N GLU A 19 12.40 -18.97 6.18
CA GLU A 19 12.64 -18.36 7.48
C GLU A 19 13.24 -16.95 7.33
N ASP A 20 14.25 -16.78 6.46
CA ASP A 20 14.86 -15.48 6.19
C ASP A 20 13.87 -14.51 5.55
N LYS A 21 13.03 -14.99 4.63
CA LYS A 21 11.96 -14.20 4.00
C LYS A 21 10.97 -13.70 5.05
N LYS A 22 10.55 -14.57 5.98
CA LYS A 22 9.68 -14.20 7.10
C LYS A 22 10.32 -13.19 8.04
N LYS A 23 11.56 -13.41 8.46
CA LYS A 23 12.29 -12.49 9.35
C LYS A 23 12.44 -11.09 8.74
N ARG A 24 12.76 -11.03 7.43
CA ARG A 24 12.85 -9.76 6.69
C ARG A 24 11.51 -9.07 6.58
N LEU A 25 10.45 -9.82 6.34
CA LEU A 25 9.09 -9.31 6.32
C LEU A 25 8.70 -8.69 7.67
N ASP A 26 8.90 -9.41 8.77
CA ASP A 26 8.56 -8.92 10.11
C ASP A 26 9.32 -7.62 10.44
N ALA A 27 10.62 -7.58 10.09
CA ALA A 27 11.43 -6.37 10.23
C ALA A 27 10.88 -5.21 9.38
N MET A 28 10.47 -5.47 8.14
CA MET A 28 9.90 -4.47 7.24
C MET A 28 8.58 -3.90 7.77
N VAL A 29 7.68 -4.76 8.26
CA VAL A 29 6.41 -4.34 8.87
C VAL A 29 6.67 -3.45 10.08
N LYS A 30 7.56 -3.88 10.99
CA LYS A 30 7.89 -3.14 12.21
C LYS A 30 8.48 -1.76 11.93
N ILE A 31 9.44 -1.66 11.01
CA ILE A 31 10.05 -0.38 10.63
C ILE A 31 8.98 0.55 10.05
N TRP A 32 8.13 0.02 9.17
CA TRP A 32 7.12 0.82 8.51
C TRP A 32 6.03 1.36 9.45
N GLN A 33 5.56 0.51 10.37
CA GLN A 33 4.63 0.91 11.42
C GLN A 33 5.24 2.02 12.28
N SER A 34 6.46 1.81 12.78
CA SER A 34 7.16 2.79 13.62
C SER A 34 7.34 4.14 12.92
N ASP A 35 7.72 4.14 11.64
CA ASP A 35 7.88 5.38 10.87
C ASP A 35 6.54 6.11 10.67
N THR A 36 5.45 5.38 10.55
CA THR A 36 4.11 5.95 10.38
C THR A 36 3.57 6.49 11.70
N GLU A 37 3.75 5.76 12.80
CA GLU A 37 3.42 6.22 14.15
C GLU A 37 4.13 7.54 14.48
N LYS A 38 5.43 7.66 14.14
CA LYS A 38 6.20 8.91 14.29
C LYS A 38 5.64 10.07 13.45
N ARG A 39 4.93 9.80 12.34
CA ARG A 39 4.27 10.83 11.53
C ARG A 39 2.88 11.18 12.09
N CYS A 40 2.26 10.26 12.82
CA CYS A 40 0.98 10.43 13.51
C CYS A 40 1.08 11.12 14.88
N GLN A 41 2.28 11.45 15.36
CA GLN A 41 2.49 12.19 16.61
C GLN A 41 1.82 13.58 16.55
N PRO A 42 1.24 14.10 17.66
CA PRO A 42 0.45 15.33 17.65
C PRO A 42 1.10 16.53 16.94
N GLU A 43 2.41 16.70 17.10
CA GLU A 43 3.20 17.77 16.50
C GLU A 43 3.40 17.64 14.98
N ARG A 44 3.25 16.44 14.42
CA ARG A 44 3.41 16.14 12.98
C ARG A 44 2.09 15.79 12.30
N LEU A 45 1.06 15.49 13.10
CA LEU A 45 -0.24 15.02 12.64
C LEU A 45 -0.91 15.97 11.63
N PRO A 46 -0.93 17.31 11.80
CA PRO A 46 -1.55 18.19 10.81
C PRO A 46 -0.89 18.13 9.43
N THR A 47 0.44 18.10 9.40
CA THR A 47 1.23 17.95 8.17
C THR A 47 0.97 16.60 7.55
N PHE A 48 0.91 15.55 8.36
CA PHE A 48 0.65 14.20 7.91
C PHE A 48 -0.74 14.05 7.29
N ILE A 49 -1.80 14.53 7.97
CA ILE A 49 -3.19 14.57 7.46
C ILE A 49 -3.25 15.31 6.13
N THR A 50 -2.65 16.50 6.07
CA THR A 50 -2.62 17.32 4.83
C THR A 50 -1.91 16.60 3.69
N SER A 51 -0.75 15.98 3.98
CA SER A 51 0.05 15.27 2.96
C SER A 51 -0.64 14.03 2.40
N THR A 52 -1.42 13.34 3.24
CA THR A 52 -2.15 12.11 2.88
C THR A 52 -3.54 12.41 2.33
N GLY A 53 -4.05 13.63 2.56
CA GLY A 53 -5.41 14.02 2.20
C GLY A 53 -6.47 13.30 3.02
N LEU A 54 -6.12 12.90 4.25
CA LEU A 54 -7.03 12.24 5.18
C LEU A 54 -8.07 13.25 5.69
N ASP A 55 -9.28 12.74 5.87
CA ASP A 55 -10.37 13.36 6.61
C ASP A 55 -11.16 12.24 7.29
N GLU A 56 -12.25 12.57 7.98
CA GLU A 56 -13.09 11.61 8.69
C GLU A 56 -13.83 10.60 7.80
N TYR A 57 -13.81 10.80 6.48
CA TYR A 57 -14.46 9.94 5.50
C TYR A 57 -13.47 9.28 4.53
N ARG A 58 -12.17 9.33 4.82
CA ARG A 58 -11.15 8.82 3.89
C ARG A 58 -10.22 7.82 4.54
N TYR A 59 -10.01 6.73 3.80
CA TYR A 59 -8.95 5.76 4.08
C TYR A 59 -7.76 6.05 3.17
N SER A 60 -6.56 6.09 3.75
CA SER A 60 -5.30 6.00 3.01
C SER A 60 -4.73 4.61 3.21
N ILE A 61 -4.69 3.82 2.14
CA ILE A 61 -4.23 2.43 2.16
C ILE A 61 -2.90 2.38 1.45
N TRP A 62 -1.82 2.14 2.17
CA TRP A 62 -0.50 2.01 1.58
C TRP A 62 -0.19 0.54 1.44
N LEU A 63 0.28 0.12 0.26
CA LEU A 63 0.60 -1.27 -0.02
C LEU A 63 2.09 -1.39 -0.36
N ARG A 64 2.75 -2.39 0.25
CA ARG A 64 4.14 -2.75 0.01
C ARG A 64 4.23 -4.16 -0.55
N PHE A 65 4.92 -4.28 -1.68
CA PHE A 65 5.10 -5.55 -2.40
C PHE A 65 6.57 -5.95 -2.33
N PRO A 66 6.92 -6.97 -1.54
CA PRO A 66 8.29 -7.45 -1.46
C PRO A 66 8.67 -8.26 -2.68
N GLU A 67 9.92 -8.12 -3.09
CA GLU A 67 10.38 -8.78 -4.29
C GLU A 67 10.43 -10.31 -4.18
N TRP A 68 10.81 -10.83 -3.01
CA TRP A 68 11.08 -12.24 -2.76
C TRP A 68 9.84 -13.12 -2.57
N GLU A 69 8.68 -12.49 -2.44
CA GLU A 69 7.38 -13.14 -2.31
C GLU A 69 6.30 -12.30 -2.99
N ARG A 70 6.23 -12.42 -4.32
CA ARG A 70 5.35 -11.60 -5.15
C ARG A 70 3.86 -11.79 -4.80
N SER A 71 3.47 -12.94 -4.22
CA SER A 71 2.07 -13.30 -3.95
C SER A 71 1.53 -12.65 -2.69
N ALA A 72 2.36 -11.84 -2.05
CA ALA A 72 2.06 -11.27 -0.76
C ALA A 72 2.26 -9.76 -0.77
N VAL A 73 1.57 -9.13 0.17
CA VAL A 73 1.47 -7.69 0.30
C VAL A 73 1.36 -7.33 1.77
N VAL A 74 2.14 -6.33 2.19
CA VAL A 74 1.88 -5.64 3.45
C VAL A 74 0.96 -4.48 3.12
N GLY A 75 -0.21 -4.43 3.75
CA GLY A 75 -1.07 -3.26 3.68
C GLY A 75 -1.08 -2.53 5.01
N GLN A 76 -1.03 -1.20 4.94
CA GLN A 76 -1.17 -0.29 6.05
C GLN A 76 -2.35 0.63 5.77
N VAL A 77 -3.36 0.59 6.63
CA VAL A 77 -4.56 1.43 6.54
C VAL A 77 -4.47 2.53 7.57
N ILE A 78 -4.73 3.75 7.11
CA ILE A 78 -4.71 4.96 7.92
C ILE A 78 -6.04 5.67 7.74
N THR A 79 -6.70 6.00 8.85
CA THR A 79 -7.94 6.77 8.87
C THR A 79 -7.98 7.67 10.10
N LEU A 80 -8.94 8.57 10.18
CA LEU A 80 -9.20 9.41 11.35
C LEU A 80 -10.46 8.92 12.05
N GLN A 81 -10.34 8.56 13.32
CA GLN A 81 -11.47 8.25 14.18
C GLN A 81 -11.77 9.43 15.08
N ARG A 82 -13.06 9.72 15.29
CA ARG A 82 -13.48 10.73 16.24
C ARG A 82 -13.48 10.14 17.65
N SER A 83 -12.70 10.73 18.55
CA SER A 83 -12.72 10.38 19.98
C SER A 83 -14.06 10.81 20.62
N PRO A 84 -14.42 10.24 21.78
CA PRO A 84 -15.59 10.69 22.55
C PRO A 84 -15.58 12.19 22.87
N GLN A 85 -14.39 12.80 22.95
CA GLN A 85 -14.17 14.23 23.18
C GLN A 85 -14.22 15.06 21.89
N GLY A 86 -14.52 14.44 20.74
CA GLY A 86 -14.64 15.11 19.45
C GLY A 86 -13.32 15.35 18.72
N GLN A 87 -12.19 14.89 19.25
CA GLN A 87 -10.86 15.03 18.63
C GLN A 87 -10.65 13.96 17.56
N GLN A 88 -10.07 14.32 16.41
CA GLN A 88 -9.66 13.34 15.41
C GLN A 88 -8.35 12.67 15.84
N VAL A 89 -8.39 11.35 16.01
CA VAL A 89 -7.24 10.52 16.38
C VAL A 89 -6.92 9.61 15.19
N PRO A 90 -5.66 9.58 14.72
CA PRO A 90 -5.26 8.68 13.65
C PRO A 90 -5.35 7.23 14.13
N VAL A 91 -6.03 6.40 13.34
CA VAL A 91 -6.03 4.96 13.52
C VAL A 91 -5.12 4.36 12.47
N LEU A 92 -4.14 3.59 12.93
CA LEU A 92 -3.18 2.89 12.11
C LEU A 92 -3.40 1.39 12.27
N PHE A 93 -3.59 0.71 11.15
CA PHE A 93 -3.63 -0.75 11.11
C PHE A 93 -2.67 -1.24 10.04
N SER A 94 -1.97 -2.32 10.30
CA SER A 94 -1.19 -2.98 9.25
C SER A 94 -1.33 -4.48 9.39
N GLN A 95 -1.39 -5.13 8.25
CA GLN A 95 -1.40 -6.58 8.18
C GLN A 95 -0.64 -7.04 6.95
N TRP A 96 -0.12 -8.25 7.04
CA TRP A 96 0.43 -8.99 5.93
C TRP A 96 -0.63 -9.98 5.43
N ARG A 97 -0.74 -10.13 4.11
CA ARG A 97 -1.60 -11.16 3.53
C ARG A 97 -1.03 -11.69 2.23
N HIS A 98 -1.36 -12.94 1.96
CA HIS A 98 -1.31 -13.52 0.62
C HIS A 98 -2.59 -13.15 -0.10
N ASP A 99 -2.46 -12.46 -1.24
CA ASP A 99 -3.60 -12.00 -2.02
C ASP A 99 -3.58 -12.67 -3.40
N PRO A 100 -4.58 -13.51 -3.72
CA PRO A 100 -4.67 -14.19 -5.00
C PRO A 100 -4.72 -13.25 -6.21
N LEU A 101 -5.22 -12.01 -6.06
CA LEU A 101 -5.25 -11.05 -7.16
C LEU A 101 -3.84 -10.68 -7.63
N LEU A 102 -2.84 -10.72 -6.75
CA LEU A 102 -1.44 -10.43 -7.10
C LEU A 102 -0.88 -11.44 -8.11
N GLN A 103 -1.56 -12.56 -8.35
CA GLN A 103 -1.23 -13.50 -9.42
C GLN A 103 -1.45 -12.97 -10.82
N LYS A 104 -2.28 -11.94 -10.96
CA LYS A 104 -2.58 -11.29 -12.23
C LYS A 104 -1.98 -9.89 -12.33
N MET A 105 -1.17 -9.50 -11.36
CA MET A 105 -0.55 -8.17 -11.34
C MET A 105 0.47 -8.10 -12.48
N PRO A 106 0.44 -7.04 -13.33
CA PRO A 106 1.49 -6.81 -14.31
C PRO A 106 2.86 -6.82 -13.64
N ASP A 107 3.88 -7.39 -14.30
CA ASP A 107 5.24 -7.45 -13.76
C ASP A 107 5.89 -6.07 -13.75
N TRP A 108 5.47 -5.24 -12.81
CA TRP A 108 5.89 -3.86 -12.69
C TRP A 108 7.39 -3.75 -12.37
N LYS A 109 8.00 -4.81 -11.82
CA LYS A 109 9.45 -4.86 -11.57
C LYS A 109 10.29 -4.79 -12.84
N GLN A 110 9.74 -5.16 -14.00
CA GLN A 110 10.41 -4.92 -15.27
C GLN A 110 10.69 -3.43 -15.48
N ARG A 111 9.88 -2.55 -14.87
CA ARG A 111 10.07 -1.10 -14.91
C ARG A 111 11.03 -0.60 -13.84
N LEU A 112 11.11 -1.23 -12.66
CA LEU A 112 12.05 -0.87 -11.59
C LEU A 112 12.87 -2.07 -11.08
N PRO A 113 13.84 -2.55 -11.88
CA PRO A 113 14.60 -3.77 -11.56
C PRO A 113 15.56 -3.62 -10.37
N ALA A 114 15.87 -2.39 -9.94
CA ALA A 114 16.73 -2.12 -8.79
C ALA A 114 15.96 -2.05 -7.45
N GLU A 115 14.63 -2.15 -7.48
CA GLU A 115 13.80 -1.92 -6.30
C GLU A 115 13.34 -3.24 -5.67
N THR A 116 13.75 -3.44 -4.42
CA THR A 116 13.41 -4.64 -3.64
C THR A 116 12.02 -4.58 -3.02
N VAL A 117 11.43 -3.38 -2.98
CA VAL A 117 10.09 -3.11 -2.47
C VAL A 117 9.45 -2.01 -3.30
N PHE A 118 8.19 -2.23 -3.69
CA PHE A 118 7.37 -1.22 -4.33
C PHE A 118 6.24 -0.73 -3.44
N ASN A 119 5.85 0.53 -3.58
CA ASN A 119 4.82 1.17 -2.78
C ASN A 119 3.76 1.80 -3.66
N ILE A 120 2.49 1.58 -3.31
CA ILE A 120 1.39 2.42 -3.80
C ILE A 120 0.57 2.93 -2.62
N SER A 121 -0.08 4.08 -2.80
CA SER A 121 -1.10 4.57 -1.88
C SER A 121 -2.43 4.63 -2.63
N VAL A 122 -3.42 3.90 -2.14
CA VAL A 122 -4.81 3.95 -2.61
C VAL A 122 -5.60 4.79 -1.62
N ARG A 123 -6.15 5.90 -2.09
CA ARG A 123 -7.08 6.71 -1.31
C ARG A 123 -8.50 6.30 -1.66
N LEU A 124 -9.29 5.99 -0.65
CA LEU A 124 -10.68 5.59 -0.80
C LEU A 124 -11.58 6.58 -0.07
N THR A 125 -12.55 7.13 -0.80
CA THR A 125 -13.67 7.89 -0.26
C THR A 125 -14.92 7.00 -0.44
N PRO A 126 -15.49 6.45 0.64
CA PRO A 126 -16.76 5.75 0.58
C PRO A 126 -17.84 6.69 0.06
N ALA A 127 -18.72 6.18 -0.81
CA ALA A 127 -19.85 6.96 -1.28
C ALA A 127 -20.90 7.15 -0.17
N GLY A 128 -21.57 8.31 -0.18
CA GLY A 128 -22.93 8.42 0.36
C GLY A 128 -23.94 7.73 -0.58
N LEU A 129 -25.20 7.61 -0.13
CA LEU A 129 -26.32 7.05 -0.90
C LEU A 129 -26.44 7.73 -2.27
N GLY A 130 -25.79 7.19 -3.31
CA GLY A 130 -25.95 7.59 -4.71
C GLY A 130 -24.69 7.86 -5.53
N GLU A 131 -23.49 8.06 -4.94
CA GLU A 131 -22.33 8.55 -5.72
C GLU A 131 -21.28 7.50 -6.14
N GLY A 132 -21.37 6.24 -5.68
CA GLY A 132 -20.33 5.24 -5.90
C GLY A 132 -18.99 5.59 -5.21
N SER A 133 -18.21 4.58 -4.82
CA SER A 133 -16.95 4.83 -4.11
C SER A 133 -15.93 5.48 -5.05
N LYS A 134 -15.36 6.62 -4.65
CA LYS A 134 -14.30 7.31 -5.40
C LYS A 134 -12.94 6.88 -4.86
N TRP A 135 -12.01 6.54 -5.76
CA TRP A 135 -10.65 6.18 -5.37
C TRP A 135 -9.60 6.82 -6.27
N ALA A 136 -8.40 6.97 -5.74
CA ALA A 136 -7.25 7.47 -6.49
C ALA A 136 -5.98 6.75 -6.04
N ILE A 137 -5.14 6.36 -7.00
CA ILE A 137 -3.79 5.90 -6.71
C ILE A 137 -2.86 7.10 -6.73
N VAL A 138 -2.12 7.27 -5.64
CA VAL A 138 -1.14 8.33 -5.48
C VAL A 138 0.23 7.74 -5.20
N MET A 139 1.24 8.43 -5.71
CA MET A 139 2.63 8.17 -5.35
C MET A 139 2.96 8.96 -4.08
N PRO A 140 3.49 8.31 -3.04
CA PRO A 140 4.06 9.03 -1.90
C PRO A 140 5.19 9.96 -2.39
N ARG A 141 5.08 11.27 -2.09
CA ARG A 141 6.02 12.28 -2.61
C ARG A 141 7.46 12.01 -2.21
N ASP A 142 7.66 11.42 -1.04
CA ASP A 142 8.95 11.03 -0.49
C ASP A 142 9.64 9.90 -1.28
N LEU A 143 8.90 9.19 -2.13
CA LEU A 143 9.46 8.13 -2.97
C LEU A 143 9.79 8.58 -4.40
N VAL A 144 9.34 9.76 -4.83
CA VAL A 144 9.52 10.25 -6.21
C VAL A 144 11.00 10.40 -6.60
N SER A 145 11.85 10.87 -5.68
CA SER A 145 13.28 11.05 -5.95
C SER A 145 14.03 9.71 -6.09
N ARG A 146 13.59 8.69 -5.34
CA ARG A 146 14.21 7.37 -5.30
C ARG A 146 14.13 6.65 -6.65
N TYR A 147 13.06 6.89 -7.39
CA TYR A 147 12.76 6.15 -8.61
C TYR A 147 13.19 6.84 -9.93
N LYS A 148 13.83 8.01 -9.86
CA LYS A 148 14.02 8.92 -11.01
C LYS A 148 14.86 8.42 -12.20
N PRO A 149 15.84 7.50 -12.10
CA PRO A 149 16.54 7.00 -13.29
C PRO A 149 15.79 5.91 -14.07
N GLY A 150 14.65 5.40 -13.59
CA GLY A 150 13.93 4.27 -14.23
C GLY A 150 12.40 4.41 -14.20
N TRP A 151 11.88 5.60 -13.89
CA TRP A 151 10.45 5.78 -13.68
C TRP A 151 9.65 5.74 -14.99
N PRO A 152 8.48 5.07 -15.04
CA PRO A 152 7.54 5.22 -16.15
C PRO A 152 7.13 6.69 -16.31
N THR A 153 6.89 7.12 -17.54
CA THR A 153 6.24 8.41 -17.81
C THR A 153 4.91 8.51 -17.07
N GLN A 154 4.38 9.73 -16.87
CA GLN A 154 3.06 9.90 -16.23
C GLN A 154 1.97 9.09 -16.93
N GLN A 155 2.03 8.99 -18.27
CA GLN A 155 1.09 8.19 -19.05
C GLN A 155 1.23 6.70 -18.75
N GLU A 156 2.45 6.16 -18.77
CA GLU A 156 2.71 4.75 -18.43
C GLU A 156 2.30 4.43 -16.99
N TRP A 157 2.52 5.36 -16.06
CA TRP A 157 2.04 5.24 -14.68
C TRP A 157 0.52 5.13 -14.61
N VAL A 158 -0.20 6.05 -15.25
CA VAL A 158 -1.67 6.03 -15.28
C VAL A 158 -2.18 4.74 -15.92
N GLN A 159 -1.65 4.34 -17.08
CA GLN A 159 -2.03 3.10 -17.75
C GLN A 159 -1.81 1.88 -16.86
N TRP A 160 -0.66 1.80 -16.20
CA TRP A 160 -0.35 0.70 -15.29
C TRP A 160 -1.32 0.69 -14.09
N THR A 161 -1.58 1.84 -13.48
CA THR A 161 -2.54 1.94 -12.37
C THR A 161 -3.97 1.55 -12.77
N GLN A 162 -4.34 1.65 -14.05
CA GLN A 162 -5.63 1.25 -14.58
C GLN A 162 -5.68 -0.22 -15.02
N SER A 163 -4.52 -0.86 -15.21
CA SER A 163 -4.42 -2.23 -15.70
C SER A 163 -4.66 -3.31 -14.65
N PHE A 164 -4.86 -2.94 -13.39
CA PHE A 164 -5.01 -3.86 -12.27
C PHE A 164 -5.98 -3.31 -11.22
N ASP A 165 -6.73 -4.20 -10.56
CA ASP A 165 -7.75 -3.82 -9.58
C ASP A 165 -7.15 -3.59 -8.18
N TRP A 166 -6.52 -2.42 -8.02
CA TRP A 166 -5.92 -2.00 -6.75
C TRP A 166 -6.95 -1.77 -5.65
N LEU A 167 -8.20 -1.45 -6.04
CA LEU A 167 -9.27 -1.23 -5.08
C LEU A 167 -9.66 -2.55 -4.41
N ALA A 168 -9.81 -3.63 -5.17
CA ALA A 168 -10.09 -4.96 -4.62
C ALA A 168 -8.99 -5.42 -3.64
N VAL A 169 -7.72 -5.12 -3.93
CA VAL A 169 -6.63 -5.34 -2.98
C VAL A 169 -6.82 -4.43 -1.75
N GLY A 170 -6.98 -3.13 -1.93
CA GLY A 170 -7.11 -2.17 -0.83
C GLY A 170 -8.27 -2.46 0.14
N ILE A 171 -9.46 -2.77 -0.37
CA ILE A 171 -10.68 -2.97 0.43
C ILE A 171 -10.51 -4.09 1.46
N GLY A 172 -9.85 -5.19 1.11
CA GLY A 172 -9.65 -6.29 2.07
C GLY A 172 -8.84 -5.86 3.31
N PHE A 173 -7.98 -4.83 3.20
CA PHE A 173 -7.28 -4.29 4.36
C PHE A 173 -8.17 -3.41 5.22
N VAL A 174 -9.07 -2.63 4.60
CA VAL A 174 -10.07 -1.84 5.32
C VAL A 174 -11.02 -2.75 6.09
N HIS A 175 -11.52 -3.82 5.47
CA HIS A 175 -12.37 -4.80 6.17
C HIS A 175 -11.66 -5.42 7.37
N ALA A 176 -10.37 -5.77 7.22
CA ALA A 176 -9.61 -6.33 8.34
C ALA A 176 -9.40 -5.33 9.48
N LEU A 177 -9.12 -4.05 9.17
CA LEU A 177 -9.10 -2.98 10.16
C LEU A 177 -10.44 -2.90 10.89
N LEU A 178 -11.55 -2.82 10.15
CA LEU A 178 -12.90 -2.66 10.74
C LEU A 178 -13.30 -3.85 11.62
N ASN A 179 -12.85 -5.07 11.29
CA ASN A 179 -13.08 -6.25 12.10
C ASN A 179 -12.21 -6.30 13.37
N ALA A 180 -11.11 -5.55 13.40
CA ALA A 180 -10.16 -5.52 14.51
C ALA A 180 -10.42 -4.36 15.50
N LEU A 181 -11.19 -3.34 15.09
CA LEU A 181 -11.67 -2.24 15.93
C LEU A 181 -12.93 -2.64 16.71
#